data_AF-A0A2T8F650-F1
#
_entry.id   AF-A0A2T8F650-F1
#
_cell.length_a   1.000
_cell.length_b   1.000
_cell.length_c   1.000
_cell.angle_alpha   90.00
_cell.angle_beta   90.00
_cell.angle_gamma   90.00
#
_symmetry.space_group_name_H-M   'P 1'
#
loop_
_entity.id
_entity.type
_entity.pdbx_description
1 polymer ?
#
loop_
_entity_poly.entity_id
_entity_poly.type
_entity_poly.pdbx_seq_one_letter_code
_entity_poly.pdbx_strand_id
1 'polypeptide(L)'
;MLPISTPAASKAGPLAKVKIDLDGHEQFIYKIRCSVCVVRSHRNWSAYRPGGDNGFIAAMDRWVFHLRDKHAGTDAPCMAFLSAAQQRLQLRREIQEANPTAHPADTNT
;
A
#
# COMPACT_ATOMS: atom_id res chain seq x y z
N MET A 1 8.32 -23.76 -2.66
CA MET A 1 8.01 -22.59 -1.81
C MET A 1 6.49 -22.52 -1.63
N LEU A 2 5.99 -23.03 -0.51
CA LEU A 2 4.57 -22.91 -0.16
C LEU A 2 4.29 -21.44 0.22
N PRO A 3 3.17 -20.84 -0.24
CA PRO A 3 2.78 -19.52 0.23
C PRO A 3 2.40 -19.67 1.70
N ILE A 4 3.30 -19.25 2.61
CA ILE A 4 2.96 -19.10 4.02
C ILE A 4 1.86 -18.04 4.07
N SER A 5 0.63 -18.47 4.35
CA SER A 5 -0.52 -17.60 4.58
C SER A 5 -0.25 -16.75 5.80
N THR A 6 0.44 -15.62 5.61
CA THR A 6 0.72 -14.70 6.70
C THR A 6 -0.60 -14.12 7.22
N PRO A 7 -0.70 -13.74 8.51
CA PRO A 7 -1.85 -12.99 9.03
C PRO A 7 -2.17 -11.73 8.22
N ALA A 8 -1.17 -11.18 7.52
CA ALA A 8 -1.34 -10.10 6.56
C ALA A 8 -2.08 -10.54 5.28
N ALA A 9 -1.75 -11.71 4.73
CA ALA A 9 -2.42 -12.28 3.57
C ALA A 9 -3.88 -12.67 3.87
N SER A 10 -4.14 -13.26 5.04
CA SER A 10 -5.52 -13.63 5.44
C SER A 10 -6.42 -12.39 5.62
N LYS A 11 -5.85 -11.26 6.07
CA LYS A 11 -6.60 -10.01 6.18
C LYS A 11 -6.85 -9.34 4.83
N ALA A 12 -5.94 -9.46 3.87
CA ALA A 12 -6.01 -8.73 2.60
C ALA A 12 -7.10 -9.23 1.64
N GLY A 13 -7.67 -10.41 1.88
CA GLY A 13 -8.77 -10.95 1.09
C GLY A 13 -8.33 -11.72 -0.17
N PRO A 14 -9.28 -12.32 -0.90
CA PRO A 14 -9.01 -13.34 -1.93
C PRO A 14 -8.29 -12.81 -3.18
N LEU A 15 -8.36 -11.51 -3.44
CA LEU A 15 -7.72 -10.88 -4.61
C LEU A 15 -6.26 -10.46 -4.34
N ALA A 16 -5.79 -10.57 -3.09
CA ALA A 16 -4.48 -10.11 -2.68
C ALA A 16 -3.41 -11.20 -2.85
N LYS A 17 -2.29 -10.83 -3.46
CA LYS A 17 -1.02 -11.58 -3.37
C LYS A 17 -0.05 -10.77 -2.52
N VAL A 18 0.06 -11.12 -1.24
CA VAL A 18 0.94 -10.46 -0.27
C VAL A 18 2.31 -11.15 -0.27
N LYS A 19 3.37 -10.35 -0.35
CA LYS A 19 4.76 -10.78 -0.21
C LYS A 19 5.47 -9.83 0.75
N ILE A 20 6.24 -10.40 1.67
CA ILE A 20 7.16 -9.66 2.54
C ILE A 20 8.55 -10.13 2.14
N ASP A 21 9.39 -9.19 1.72
CA ASP A 21 10.78 -9.42 1.33
C ASP A 21 11.71 -8.65 2.27
N LEU A 22 13.02 -8.85 2.13
CA LEU A 22 14.05 -7.97 2.67
C LEU A 22 14.71 -7.20 1.52
N ASP A 23 15.08 -5.95 1.77
CA ASP A 23 15.89 -5.17 0.84
C ASP A 23 17.40 -5.46 1.01
N GLY A 24 18.24 -4.77 0.23
CA GLY A 24 19.69 -4.93 0.29
C GLY A 24 20.33 -4.45 1.60
N HIS A 25 19.55 -3.83 2.49
CA HIS A 25 19.95 -3.35 3.81
C HIS A 25 19.22 -4.12 4.93
N GLU A 26 18.67 -5.30 4.63
CA GLU A 26 17.93 -6.14 5.57
C GLU A 26 16.69 -5.46 6.18
N GLN A 27 16.13 -4.46 5.48
CA GLN A 27 14.86 -3.86 5.87
C GLN A 27 13.71 -4.62 5.23
N PHE A 28 12.60 -4.78 5.95
CA PHE A 28 11.41 -5.40 5.39
C PHE A 28 10.89 -4.60 4.19
N ILE A 29 10.37 -5.29 3.19
CA ILE A 29 9.63 -4.72 2.08
C ILE A 29 8.25 -5.37 2.08
N TYR A 30 7.21 -4.54 2.05
CA TYR A 30 5.83 -5.01 1.94
C TYR A 30 5.31 -4.80 0.53
N LYS A 31 4.87 -5.90 -0.10
CA LYS A 31 4.28 -5.87 -1.43
C LYS A 31 2.92 -6.57 -1.45
N ILE A 32 1.88 -5.84 -1.83
CA ILE A 32 0.53 -6.38 -2.05
C ILE A 32 0.20 -6.21 -3.53
N ARG A 33 -0.13 -7.30 -4.23
CA ARG A 33 -0.52 -7.26 -5.64
C ARG A 33 -1.99 -7.64 -5.81
N CYS A 34 -2.69 -6.97 -6.72
CA CYS A 34 -3.99 -7.43 -7.18
C CYS A 34 -3.80 -8.61 -8.13
N SER A 35 -4.57 -9.68 -7.98
CA SER A 35 -4.57 -10.80 -8.93
C SER A 35 -5.27 -10.47 -10.24
N VAL A 36 -6.17 -9.48 -10.24
CA VAL A 36 -7.07 -9.17 -11.36
C VAL A 36 -6.66 -7.89 -12.11
N CYS A 37 -6.34 -6.82 -11.39
CA CYS A 37 -6.01 -5.55 -12.04
C CYS A 37 -4.62 -5.59 -12.68
N VAL A 38 -4.58 -5.39 -13.99
CA VAL A 38 -3.36 -5.19 -14.79
C VAL A 38 -3.20 -3.69 -15.07
N VAL A 39 -1.98 -3.20 -14.89
CA VAL A 39 -1.55 -1.83 -15.24
C VAL A 39 -0.56 -1.89 -16.41
N ARG A 40 0.21 -0.82 -16.62
CA ARG A 40 1.13 -0.70 -17.76
C ARG A 40 2.09 -1.88 -17.89
N SER A 41 2.40 -2.23 -19.14
CA SER A 41 3.35 -3.29 -19.51
C SER A 41 2.99 -4.68 -18.96
N HIS A 42 1.70 -5.02 -18.95
CA HIS A 42 1.16 -6.29 -18.44
C HIS A 42 1.51 -6.59 -16.98
N ARG A 43 1.89 -5.59 -16.20
CA ARG A 43 2.22 -5.76 -14.78
C ARG A 43 0.95 -5.66 -13.96
N ASN A 44 0.75 -6.58 -13.03
CA ASN A 44 -0.35 -6.44 -12.07
C ASN A 44 -0.15 -5.19 -11.22
N TRP A 45 -1.27 -4.55 -10.88
CA TRP A 45 -1.30 -3.48 -9.89
C TRP A 45 -0.66 -3.96 -8.58
N SER A 46 0.16 -3.12 -7.96
CA SER A 46 0.71 -3.44 -6.64
C SER A 46 0.97 -2.21 -5.79
N ALA A 47 0.86 -2.39 -4.47
CA ALA A 47 1.38 -1.47 -3.47
C ALA A 47 2.74 -2.02 -2.96
N TYR A 48 3.82 -1.28 -3.23
CA TYR A 48 5.16 -1.55 -2.73
C TYR A 48 5.53 -0.50 -1.70
N ARG A 49 5.95 -0.91 -0.49
CA ARG A 49 6.44 0.01 0.53
C ARG A 49 7.64 -0.58 1.27
N PRO A 50 8.73 0.21 1.44
CA PRO A 50 9.79 -0.17 2.36
C PRO A 50 9.26 -0.18 3.79
N GLY A 51 9.87 -1.02 4.62
CA GLY A 51 9.43 -1.40 5.95
C GLY A 51 9.98 -0.54 7.07
N GLY A 52 10.45 0.67 6.77
CA GLY A 52 10.58 1.72 7.77
C GLY A 52 9.25 1.96 8.51
N ASP A 53 9.19 2.95 9.39
CA ASP A 53 8.27 3.05 10.53
C ASP A 53 6.81 2.56 10.38
N ASN A 54 6.20 2.59 9.19
CA ASN A 54 4.84 2.09 8.95
C ASN A 54 4.63 1.41 7.59
N GLY A 55 5.66 0.76 7.02
CA GLY A 55 5.62 0.20 5.66
C GLY A 55 4.43 -0.73 5.38
N PHE A 56 4.11 -1.61 6.34
CA PHE A 56 2.98 -2.51 6.23
C PHE A 56 1.64 -1.76 6.18
N ILE A 57 1.41 -0.84 7.12
CA ILE A 57 0.17 -0.05 7.20
C ILE A 57 0.00 0.79 5.94
N ALA A 58 1.08 1.42 5.45
CA ALA A 58 1.05 2.20 4.22
C ALA A 58 0.74 1.36 2.97
N ALA A 59 1.24 0.13 2.90
CA ALA A 59 0.90 -0.80 1.83
C ALA A 59 -0.56 -1.25 1.92
N MET A 60 -1.03 -1.55 3.14
CA MET A 60 -2.41 -1.96 3.40
C MET A 60 -3.41 -0.84 3.10
N ASP A 61 -3.15 0.41 3.47
CA ASP A 61 -4.01 1.56 3.13
C ASP A 61 -4.23 1.67 1.63
N ARG A 62 -3.14 1.57 0.86
CA ARG A 62 -3.21 1.65 -0.60
C ARG A 62 -3.96 0.47 -1.19
N TRP A 63 -3.85 -0.71 -0.59
CA TRP A 63 -4.63 -1.89 -0.98
C TRP A 63 -6.12 -1.71 -0.69
N VAL A 64 -6.49 -1.24 0.50
CA VAL A 64 -7.89 -1.00 0.90
C VAL A 64 -8.56 0.02 -0.03
N PHE A 65 -7.86 1.10 -0.39
CA PHE A 65 -8.39 2.05 -1.37
C PHE A 65 -8.55 1.43 -2.76
N HIS A 66 -7.60 0.61 -3.21
CA HIS A 66 -7.71 -0.09 -4.48
C HIS A 66 -8.91 -1.05 -4.50
N LEU A 67 -9.11 -1.83 -3.43
CA LEU A 67 -10.27 -2.73 -3.30
C LEU A 67 -11.58 -1.94 -3.34
N ARG A 68 -11.71 -0.88 -2.54
CA ARG A 68 -12.91 -0.04 -2.54
C ARG A 68 -13.22 0.51 -3.93
N ASP A 69 -12.21 1.00 -4.64
CA ASP A 69 -12.41 1.74 -5.89
C ASP A 69 -12.54 0.82 -7.12
N LYS A 70 -11.87 -0.34 -7.13
CA LYS A 70 -11.81 -1.25 -8.30
C LYS A 70 -12.53 -2.58 -8.11
N HIS A 71 -12.79 -2.96 -6.87
CA HIS A 71 -13.38 -4.24 -6.50
C HIS A 71 -14.47 -4.05 -5.44
N ALA A 72 -15.32 -3.04 -5.65
CA ALA A 72 -16.46 -2.75 -4.77
C ALA A 72 -17.29 -4.02 -4.53
N GLY A 73 -17.62 -4.29 -3.26
CA GLY A 73 -18.36 -5.49 -2.87
C GLY A 73 -17.51 -6.74 -2.64
N THR A 74 -16.19 -6.69 -2.83
CA THR A 74 -15.31 -7.79 -2.41
C THR A 74 -15.32 -7.91 -0.89
N ASP A 75 -15.70 -9.08 -0.39
CA ASP A 75 -15.58 -9.40 1.03
C ASP A 75 -14.10 -9.67 1.37
N ALA A 76 -13.52 -8.77 2.15
CA ALA A 76 -12.15 -8.86 2.61
C ALA A 76 -12.03 -8.28 4.02
N PRO A 77 -11.41 -9.00 4.97
CA PRO A 77 -11.29 -8.52 6.36
C PRO A 77 -10.61 -7.15 6.49
N CYS A 78 -9.71 -6.79 5.55
CA CYS A 78 -9.03 -5.50 5.54
C CYS A 78 -9.97 -4.31 5.28
N MET A 79 -11.20 -4.53 4.79
CA MET A 79 -12.18 -3.45 4.61
C MET A 79 -12.58 -2.81 5.94
N ALA A 80 -12.44 -3.51 7.06
CA ALA A 80 -12.59 -2.94 8.40
C ALA A 80 -11.62 -1.78 8.69
N PHE A 81 -10.51 -1.69 7.95
CA PHE A 81 -9.50 -0.63 8.11
C PHE A 81 -9.75 0.61 7.25
N LEU A 82 -10.82 0.64 6.45
CA LEU A 82 -11.08 1.74 5.51
C LEU A 82 -11.15 3.10 6.20
N SER A 83 -11.91 3.22 7.28
CA SER A 83 -12.05 4.50 8.01
C SER A 83 -10.71 4.98 8.57
N ALA A 84 -9.92 4.07 9.16
CA ALA A 84 -8.60 4.40 9.69
C ALA A 84 -7.61 4.78 8.57
N ALA A 85 -7.69 4.14 7.40
CA ALA A 85 -6.91 4.50 6.23
C ALA A 85 -7.27 5.90 5.70
N GLN A 86 -8.56 6.24 5.68
CA GLN A 86 -9.05 7.58 5.31
C GLN A 86 -8.54 8.66 6.27
N GLN A 87 -8.58 8.42 7.59
CA GLN A 87 -8.04 9.33 8.60
C GLN A 87 -6.54 9.57 8.38
N ARG A 88 -5.75 8.51 8.16
CA ARG A 88 -4.31 8.67 7.86
C ARG A 88 -4.04 9.41 6.56
N LEU A 89 -4.89 9.26 5.55
CA LEU A 89 -4.77 10.04 4.31
C LEU A 89 -5.05 11.52 4.57
N GLN A 90 -6.10 11.82 5.34
CA GLN A 90 -6.48 13.18 5.69
C GLN A 90 -5.38 13.87 6.50
N LEU A 91 -4.89 13.23 7.56
CA LEU A 91 -3.78 13.76 8.38
C LEU A 91 -2.52 14.02 7.54
N ARG A 92 -2.19 13.14 6.59
CA ARG A 92 -1.04 13.36 5.69
C ARG A 92 -1.24 14.59 4.79
N ARG A 93 -2.46 14.83 4.30
CA ARG A 93 -2.77 16.02 3.50
C ARG A 93 -2.66 17.28 4.35
N GLU A 94 -3.19 17.27 5.56
CA GLU A 94 -3.09 18.39 6.50
C GLU A 94 -1.63 18.73 6.84
N ILE A 95 -0.79 17.71 7.10
CA ILE A 95 0.64 17.91 7.34
C ILE A 95 1.34 18.49 6.10
N GLN A 96 0.99 18.03 4.90
CA GLN A 96 1.54 18.56 3.64
C GLN A 96 1.11 20.00 3.37
N GLU A 97 -0.15 20.33 3.63
CA GLU A 97 -0.70 21.68 3.51
C GLU A 97 -0.10 22.64 4.54
N ALA A 98 0.12 22.16 5.77
CA ALA A 98 0.78 22.92 6.84
C ALA A 98 2.29 23.10 6.62
N ASN A 99 2.92 22.29 5.75
CA ASN A 99 4.34 22.36 5.44
C ASN A 99 4.61 22.49 3.92
N PRO A 100 4.34 23.66 3.32
CA PRO A 100 4.46 23.87 1.89
C PRO A 100 5.91 23.89 1.35
N THR A 101 6.94 23.92 2.22
CA THR A 101 8.35 24.06 1.82
C THR A 101 9.14 22.74 1.90
N ALA A 102 9.08 21.97 0.82
CA ALA A 102 10.20 21.13 0.35
C ALA A 102 10.09 20.95 -1.18
N HIS A 103 9.95 22.06 -1.89
CA HIS A 103 10.18 22.13 -3.32
C HIS A 103 11.60 22.70 -3.51
N PRO A 104 12.60 21.93 -3.95
CA PRO A 104 13.80 22.52 -4.51
C PRO A 104 13.41 23.09 -5.87
N ALA A 105 12.90 24.32 -5.87
CA ALA A 105 12.81 25.12 -7.07
C ALA A 105 14.23 25.56 -7.45
N ASP A 106 14.66 25.01 -8.59
CA ASP A 106 15.44 25.67 -9.63
C ASP A 106 16.97 25.82 -9.52
N THR A 107 17.57 25.07 -10.44
CA THR A 107 18.88 25.17 -11.10
C THR A 107 19.22 26.56 -11.65
N ASN A 108 20.54 26.81 -11.76
CA ASN A 108 21.28 27.74 -12.64
C ASN A 108 21.51 29.21 -12.22
N THR A 109 22.78 29.50 -11.92
CA THR A 109 23.53 30.65 -12.47
C THR A 109 24.92 30.16 -12.86
#